data_AF-A0A7S4HF40-F1
#
_entry.id   AF-A0A7S4HF40-F1
#
_cell.length_a   1.000
_cell.length_b   1.000
_cell.length_c   1.000
_cell.angle_alpha   90.00
_cell.angle_beta   90.00
_cell.angle_gamma   90.00
#
_symmetry.space_group_name_H-M   'P 1'
#
loop_
_entity.id
_entity.type
_entity.pdbx_description
1 polymer ?
#
loop_
_entity_poly.entity_id
_entity_poly.type
_entity_poly.pdbx_seq_one_letter_code
_entity_poly.pdbx_strand_id
1 'polypeptide(L)'
;EAAAEFDAAVARGQIYNGWHPKETTLALYPPAEWPYDSLRLLPAGDMYIFAVWWAMCAMSGTAVSTPFTFAEGTFTLAVVLFGFLVTAYVIGTFTTAISQLSAASNLERQKREYIDQYLAYKNIPHNLRRQVQQFYVFAGVEDEREELLALLPTSLRLKLDLVLNRNLFLQVPFFKNCETSFLVVMVPRIEREYAWPGKIIVHEGYHCSGLFMISRGFV
;
A
#
# COMPACT_ATOMS: atom_id res chain seq x y z
N GLU A 1 -21.56 37.19 13.22
CA GLU A 1 -22.96 37.53 12.89
C GLU A 1 -23.91 36.32 12.93
N ALA A 2 -23.57 35.18 12.32
CA ALA A 2 -24.45 34.00 12.31
C ALA A 2 -24.83 33.42 13.69
N ALA A 3 -23.98 33.55 14.71
CA ALA A 3 -24.28 33.09 16.08
C ALA A 3 -25.31 33.97 16.80
N ALA A 4 -25.30 35.28 16.53
CA ALA A 4 -26.23 36.23 17.17
C ALA A 4 -27.63 36.17 16.54
N GLU A 5 -27.71 35.88 15.23
CA GLU A 5 -28.99 35.62 14.55
C GLU A 5 -29.65 34.33 15.05
N PHE A 6 -28.85 33.32 15.39
CA PHE A 6 -29.35 32.06 15.94
C PHE A 6 -29.94 32.26 17.34
N ASP A 7 -29.26 33.00 18.22
CA ASP A 7 -29.76 33.31 19.56
C ASP A 7 -31.04 34.18 19.54
N ALA A 8 -31.13 35.12 18.61
CA ALA A 8 -32.32 35.96 18.44
C ALA A 8 -33.52 35.18 17.83
N ALA A 9 -33.27 34.10 17.10
CA ALA A 9 -34.31 33.21 16.59
C ALA A 9 -34.82 32.25 17.68
N VAL A 10 -33.94 31.81 18.58
CA VAL A 10 -34.29 30.99 19.76
C VAL A 10 -35.13 31.78 20.77
N ALA A 11 -34.80 33.05 21.02
CA ALA A 11 -35.56 33.91 21.94
C ALA A 11 -37.01 34.19 21.52
N ARG A 12 -37.34 34.03 20.22
CA ARG A 12 -38.68 34.31 19.67
C ARG A 12 -39.62 33.11 19.65
N GLY A 13 -39.19 31.94 20.14
CA GLY A 13 -40.07 30.78 20.30
C GLY A 13 -40.69 30.24 19.00
N GLN A 14 -40.18 30.62 17.83
CA GLN A 14 -40.80 30.27 16.54
C GLN A 14 -40.33 28.94 15.93
N ILE A 15 -39.42 28.20 16.57
CA ILE A 15 -38.86 26.96 16.00
C ILE A 15 -39.18 25.70 16.83
N TYR A 16 -39.91 25.82 17.94
CA TYR A 16 -40.15 24.69 18.85
C TYR A 16 -41.63 24.31 18.93
N ASN A 17 -42.18 23.82 17.82
CA ASN A 17 -43.37 22.98 17.85
C ASN A 17 -42.96 21.52 17.64
N GLY A 18 -42.94 20.74 18.74
CA GLY A 18 -43.36 19.34 18.65
C GLY A 18 -42.51 18.24 19.27
N TRP A 19 -41.30 18.47 19.78
CA TRP A 19 -40.46 17.34 20.25
C TRP A 19 -39.58 17.63 21.47
N HIS A 20 -40.17 18.02 22.59
CA HIS A 20 -39.54 17.84 23.90
C HIS A 20 -40.46 17.07 24.84
N PRO A 21 -40.08 15.87 25.31
CA PRO A 21 -40.34 15.48 26.68
C PRO A 21 -39.35 16.23 27.59
N LYS A 22 -39.82 16.51 28.80
CA LYS A 22 -39.17 17.32 29.83
C LYS A 22 -37.87 16.67 30.33
N GLU A 23 -36.84 17.49 30.54
CA GLU A 23 -35.67 17.25 31.42
C GLU A 23 -34.57 16.25 31.01
N THR A 24 -34.50 15.79 29.76
CA THR A 24 -33.38 14.95 29.29
C THR A 24 -32.65 15.53 28.08
N THR A 25 -32.23 16.78 28.15
CA THR A 25 -31.09 17.23 27.34
C THR A 25 -29.81 16.69 27.98
N LEU A 26 -29.51 15.42 27.70
CA LEU A 26 -28.15 14.90 27.77
C LEU A 26 -27.34 15.79 26.83
N ALA A 27 -26.65 16.77 27.41
CA ALA A 27 -25.80 17.67 26.66
C ALA A 27 -24.89 16.81 25.78
N LEU A 28 -24.78 17.20 24.51
CA LEU A 28 -23.90 16.58 23.52
C LEU A 28 -22.39 16.67 23.91
N TYR A 29 -22.11 17.13 25.13
CA TYR A 29 -20.81 17.30 25.73
C TYR A 29 -20.70 16.32 26.89
N PRO A 30 -19.60 15.54 26.99
CA PRO A 30 -19.38 14.67 28.13
C PRO A 30 -19.45 15.53 29.40
N PRO A 31 -20.33 15.19 30.36
CA PRO A 31 -20.33 15.91 31.62
C PRO A 31 -18.94 15.76 32.26
N ALA A 32 -18.42 16.84 32.82
CA ALA A 32 -17.14 16.84 33.53
C ALA A 32 -17.09 15.75 34.61
N GLU A 33 -18.27 15.44 35.15
CA GLU A 33 -18.53 14.50 36.23
C GLU A 33 -19.43 13.36 35.74
N TRP A 34 -19.22 12.15 36.26
CA TRP A 34 -20.07 11.01 35.92
C TRP A 34 -21.48 11.19 36.52
N PRO A 35 -22.56 11.18 35.72
CA PRO A 35 -23.88 11.55 36.23
C PRO A 35 -24.60 10.34 36.85
N TYR A 36 -24.15 9.96 38.06
CA TYR A 36 -24.64 8.80 38.82
C TYR A 36 -26.16 8.80 39.03
N ASP A 37 -26.73 9.96 39.35
CA ASP A 37 -28.14 10.05 39.76
C ASP A 37 -29.10 9.96 38.59
N SER A 38 -28.74 10.51 37.43
CA SER A 38 -29.57 10.39 36.23
C SER A 38 -29.44 9.00 35.59
N LEU A 39 -28.25 8.38 35.61
CA LEU A 39 -28.03 7.03 35.06
C LEU A 39 -28.84 5.94 35.76
N ARG A 40 -29.05 6.07 37.08
CA ARG A 40 -29.80 5.07 37.87
C ARG A 40 -31.29 5.03 37.55
N LEU A 41 -31.82 6.09 36.94
CA LEU A 41 -33.22 6.21 36.57
C LEU A 41 -33.52 5.63 35.17
N LEU A 42 -32.48 5.33 34.39
CA LEU A 42 -32.61 4.80 33.03
C LEU A 42 -32.84 3.27 33.01
N PRO A 43 -33.50 2.76 31.96
CA PRO A 43 -33.55 1.32 31.67
C PRO A 43 -32.14 0.72 31.54
N ALA A 44 -31.99 -0.55 31.93
CA ALA A 44 -30.67 -1.23 31.96
C ALA A 44 -29.94 -1.25 30.60
N GLY A 45 -30.68 -1.27 29.48
CA GLY A 45 -30.10 -1.21 28.13
C GLY A 45 -29.42 0.12 27.82
N ASP A 46 -30.05 1.24 28.20
CA ASP A 46 -29.51 2.58 27.97
C ASP A 46 -28.28 2.84 28.86
N MET A 47 -28.29 2.30 30.08
CA MET A 47 -27.14 2.33 30.98
C MET A 47 -25.92 1.60 30.40
N TYR A 48 -26.14 0.44 29.76
CA TYR A 48 -25.07 -0.32 29.10
C TYR A 48 -24.50 0.43 27.89
N ILE A 49 -25.37 0.99 27.03
CA ILE A 49 -24.95 1.75 25.85
C ILE A 49 -24.14 2.98 26.28
N PHE A 50 -24.55 3.68 27.33
CA PHE A 50 -23.81 4.82 27.87
C PHE A 50 -22.44 4.41 28.43
N ALA A 51 -22.36 3.28 29.15
CA ALA A 51 -21.09 2.76 29.66
C ALA A 51 -20.13 2.38 28.51
N VAL A 52 -20.65 1.75 27.45
CA VAL A 52 -19.86 1.42 26.25
C VAL A 52 -19.40 2.69 25.53
N TRP A 53 -20.27 3.68 25.38
CA TRP A 53 -19.91 4.97 24.80
C TRP A 53 -18.78 5.65 25.58
N TRP A 54 -18.87 5.69 26.92
CA TRP A 54 -17.79 6.23 27.76
C TRP A 54 -16.49 5.45 27.58
N ALA A 55 -16.54 4.12 27.55
CA ALA A 55 -15.36 3.29 27.36
C ALA A 55 -14.69 3.59 26.00
N MET A 56 -15.46 3.78 24.93
CA MET A 56 -14.92 4.18 23.63
C MET A 56 -14.26 5.57 23.65
N CYS A 57 -14.88 6.54 24.32
CA CYS A 57 -14.32 7.89 24.50
C CYS A 57 -13.04 7.88 25.35
N ALA A 58 -13.02 7.08 26.42
CA ALA A 58 -11.85 6.89 27.27
C ALA A 58 -10.69 6.22 26.52
N MET A 59 -10.99 5.21 25.69
CA MET A 59 -9.99 4.55 24.83
C MET A 59 -9.43 5.49 23.76
N SER A 60 -10.26 6.40 23.23
CA SER A 60 -9.87 7.37 22.19
C SER A 60 -9.20 8.63 22.76
N GLY A 61 -9.21 8.81 24.09
CA GLY A 61 -8.61 9.96 24.79
C GLY A 61 -9.37 11.29 24.60
N THR A 62 -10.60 11.25 24.06
CA THR A 62 -11.39 12.46 23.75
C THR A 62 -12.19 12.96 24.94
N ALA A 63 -12.58 12.08 25.86
CA ALA A 63 -13.31 12.45 27.06
C ALA A 63 -13.11 11.41 28.16
N VAL A 64 -12.54 11.85 29.28
CA VAL A 64 -12.45 11.07 30.51
C VAL A 64 -13.09 11.91 31.61
N SER A 65 -14.26 11.48 32.09
CA SER A 65 -14.88 12.09 33.27
C SER A 65 -13.93 11.97 34.46
N THR A 66 -13.82 13.02 35.28
CA THR A 66 -12.92 13.00 36.43
C THR A 66 -13.37 11.94 37.44
N PRO A 67 -12.52 10.96 37.80
CA PRO A 67 -12.89 9.93 38.77
C PRO A 67 -13.05 10.56 40.16
N PHE A 68 -14.11 10.17 40.88
CA PHE A 68 -14.39 10.67 42.23
C PHE A 68 -13.81 9.77 43.30
N THR A 69 -13.74 8.47 43.03
CA THR A 69 -13.23 7.46 43.96
C THR A 69 -11.90 6.87 43.49
N PHE A 70 -11.09 6.40 44.45
CA PHE A 70 -9.84 5.70 44.13
C PHE A 70 -10.06 4.44 43.28
N ALA A 71 -11.19 3.75 43.49
CA ALA A 71 -11.59 2.58 42.69
C ALA A 71 -11.93 2.97 41.24
N GLU A 72 -12.68 4.06 41.02
CA GLU A 72 -12.95 4.58 39.68
C GLU A 72 -11.68 5.06 38.97
N GLY A 73 -10.76 5.70 39.71
CA GLY A 73 -9.49 6.18 39.16
C GLY A 73 -8.60 5.04 38.68
N THR A 74 -8.47 3.97 39.48
CA THR A 74 -7.69 2.79 39.09
C THR A 74 -8.30 2.03 37.91
N PHE A 75 -9.63 1.92 37.85
CA PHE A 75 -10.33 1.32 36.69
C PHE A 75 -10.15 2.16 35.42
N THR A 76 -10.35 3.47 35.51
CA THR A 76 -10.18 4.40 34.39
C THR A 76 -8.75 4.37 33.86
N LEU A 77 -7.76 4.34 34.75
CA LEU A 77 -6.36 4.21 34.38
C LEU A 77 -6.09 2.91 33.61
N ALA A 78 -6.64 1.78 34.07
CA ALA A 78 -6.50 0.49 33.38
C ALA A 78 -7.12 0.51 31.97
N VAL A 79 -8.31 1.09 31.82
CA VAL A 79 -9.01 1.21 30.52
C VAL A 79 -8.22 2.11 29.56
N VAL A 80 -7.72 3.26 30.03
CA VAL A 80 -6.92 4.18 29.20
C VAL A 80 -5.61 3.54 28.77
N LEU A 81 -4.90 2.85 29.68
CA LEU A 81 -3.67 2.11 29.34
C LEU A 81 -3.93 1.00 28.32
N PHE A 82 -5.02 0.24 28.48
CA PHE A 82 -5.40 -0.77 27.52
C PHE A 82 -5.74 -0.16 26.15
N GLY A 83 -6.51 0.93 26.12
CA GLY A 83 -6.83 1.67 24.89
C GLY A 83 -5.58 2.17 24.17
N PHE A 84 -4.59 2.68 24.91
CA PHE A 84 -3.31 3.09 24.37
C PHE A 84 -2.54 1.93 23.73
N LEU A 85 -2.47 0.78 24.41
CA LEU A 85 -1.81 -0.43 23.89
C LEU A 85 -2.49 -0.94 22.61
N VAL A 86 -3.82 -0.97 22.58
CA VAL A 86 -4.59 -1.39 21.39
C VAL A 86 -4.32 -0.43 20.22
N THR A 87 -4.35 0.88 20.47
CA THR A 87 -4.08 1.88 19.44
C THR A 87 -2.65 1.77 18.89
N ALA A 88 -1.66 1.60 19.77
CA ALA A 88 -0.27 1.39 19.37
C ALA A 88 -0.11 0.11 18.54
N TYR A 89 -0.77 -0.99 18.92
CA TYR A 89 -0.76 -2.24 18.18
C TYR A 89 -1.39 -2.10 16.78
N VAL A 90 -2.55 -1.46 16.69
CA VAL A 90 -3.22 -1.21 15.41
C VAL A 90 -2.34 -0.36 14.49
N ILE A 91 -1.76 0.72 14.99
CA ILE A 91 -0.85 1.57 14.20
C ILE A 91 0.38 0.77 13.74
N GLY A 92 0.97 -0.04 14.63
CA GLY A 92 2.13 -0.87 14.30
C GLY A 92 1.83 -1.87 13.19
N THR A 93 0.73 -2.62 13.33
CA THR A 93 0.30 -3.60 12.32
C THR A 93 -0.03 -2.93 10.98
N PHE A 94 -0.72 -1.78 10.99
CA PHE A 94 -1.02 -1.03 9.76
C PHE A 94 0.25 -0.55 9.06
N THR A 95 1.22 -0.04 9.83
CA THR A 95 2.52 0.41 9.32
C THR A 95 3.31 -0.75 8.70
N THR A 96 3.31 -1.92 9.35
CA THR A 96 3.95 -3.12 8.79
C THR A 96 3.26 -3.58 7.51
N ALA A 97 1.92 -3.57 7.45
CA ALA A 97 1.18 -3.94 6.26
C ALA A 97 1.52 -3.01 5.06
N ILE A 98 1.53 -1.70 5.28
CA ILE A 98 1.95 -0.72 4.27
C ILE A 98 3.42 -0.94 3.84
N SER A 99 4.29 -1.23 4.81
CA SER A 99 5.71 -1.50 4.52
C SER A 99 5.90 -2.76 3.69
N GLN A 100 5.12 -3.81 3.93
CA GLN A 100 5.17 -5.05 3.15
C GLN A 100 4.64 -4.84 1.73
N LEU A 101 3.53 -4.10 1.57
CA LEU A 101 2.99 -3.76 0.26
C LEU A 101 3.97 -2.92 -0.57
N SER A 102 4.75 -2.06 0.09
CA SER A 102 5.77 -1.24 -0.56
C SER A 102 7.16 -1.87 -0.57
N ALA A 103 7.36 -3.06 0.01
CA ALA A 103 8.68 -3.67 0.17
C ALA A 103 9.37 -3.93 -1.17
N ALA A 104 8.64 -4.50 -2.14
CA ALA A 104 9.15 -4.75 -3.49
C ALA A 104 9.57 -3.43 -4.18
N SER A 105 8.70 -2.40 -4.11
CA SER A 105 9.01 -1.09 -4.68
C SER A 105 10.17 -0.36 -3.98
N ASN A 106 10.32 -0.55 -2.67
CA ASN A 106 11.37 0.10 -1.88
C ASN A 106 12.74 -0.53 -2.17
N LEU A 107 12.82 -1.85 -2.31
CA LEU A 107 14.06 -2.53 -2.64
C LEU A 107 14.56 -2.14 -4.04
N GLU A 108 13.67 -2.14 -5.03
CA GLU A 108 14.00 -1.70 -6.39
C GLU A 108 14.44 -0.23 -6.44
N ARG A 109 13.77 0.63 -5.66
CA ARG A 109 14.17 2.03 -5.51
C ARG A 109 15.55 2.17 -4.88
N GLN A 110 15.86 1.42 -3.82
CA GLN A 110 17.17 1.44 -3.17
C GLN A 110 18.30 1.00 -4.11
N LYS A 111 18.09 -0.07 -4.89
CA LYS A 111 19.06 -0.51 -5.92
C LYS A 111 19.34 0.60 -6.94
N ARG A 112 18.29 1.28 -7.42
CA ARG A 112 18.42 2.41 -8.37
C ARG A 112 19.18 3.59 -7.76
N GLU A 113 18.84 3.97 -6.53
CA GLU A 113 19.54 5.05 -5.81
C GLU A 113 21.04 4.74 -5.62
N TYR A 114 21.38 3.48 -5.31
CA TYR A 114 22.77 3.05 -5.19
C TYR A 114 23.53 3.16 -6.53
N ILE A 115 22.92 2.72 -7.63
CA ILE A 115 23.51 2.84 -8.98
C ILE A 115 23.72 4.31 -9.33
N ASP A 116 22.75 5.17 -9.08
CA ASP A 116 22.86 6.61 -9.36
C ASP A 116 24.00 7.26 -8.56
N GLN A 117 24.13 6.93 -7.27
CA GLN A 117 25.23 7.40 -6.44
C GLN A 117 26.58 6.89 -6.96
N TYR A 118 26.67 5.63 -7.38
CA TYR A 118 27.87 5.05 -7.95
C TYR A 118 28.29 5.75 -9.26
N LEU A 119 27.33 6.00 -10.16
CA LEU A 119 27.58 6.71 -11.42
C LEU A 119 27.95 8.18 -11.20
N ALA A 120 27.38 8.81 -10.17
CA ALA A 120 27.76 10.15 -9.75
C ALA A 120 29.19 10.20 -9.20
N TYR A 121 29.54 9.26 -8.31
CA TYR A 121 30.87 9.14 -7.73
C TYR A 121 31.96 8.92 -8.79
N LYS A 122 31.66 8.13 -9.82
CA LYS A 122 32.58 7.88 -10.95
C LYS A 122 32.61 9.00 -11.99
N ASN A 123 31.93 10.12 -11.77
CA ASN A 123 31.85 11.26 -12.70
C ASN A 123 31.45 10.85 -14.13
N ILE A 124 30.55 9.88 -14.25
CA ILE A 124 30.07 9.43 -15.55
C ILE A 124 29.28 10.56 -16.23
N PRO A 125 29.54 10.87 -17.52
CA PRO A 125 28.85 11.92 -18.25
C PRO A 125 27.34 11.68 -18.30
N HIS A 126 26.57 12.79 -18.27
CA HIS A 126 25.12 12.77 -18.12
C HIS A 126 24.39 11.94 -19.20
N ASN A 127 24.92 11.89 -20.43
CA ASN A 127 24.33 11.10 -21.51
C ASN A 127 24.37 9.59 -21.19
N LEU A 128 25.53 9.07 -20.79
CA LEU A 128 25.67 7.65 -20.44
C LEU A 128 24.89 7.31 -19.16
N ARG A 129 24.85 8.22 -18.18
CA ARG A 129 24.03 8.05 -16.97
C ARG A 129 22.55 7.89 -17.30
N ARG A 130 22.01 8.73 -18.20
CA ARG A 130 20.61 8.64 -18.64
C ARG A 130 20.32 7.31 -19.34
N GLN A 131 21.23 6.80 -20.16
CA GLN A 131 21.06 5.50 -20.82
C GLN A 131 21.03 4.35 -19.81
N VAL A 132 21.91 4.37 -18.81
CA VAL A 132 21.93 3.36 -17.74
C VAL A 132 20.64 3.43 -16.91
N GLN A 133 20.19 4.62 -16.54
CA GLN A 133 18.91 4.81 -15.83
C GLN A 133 17.72 4.27 -16.64
N GLN A 134 17.69 4.55 -17.96
CA GLN A 134 16.66 4.02 -18.85
C GLN A 134 16.69 2.49 -18.88
N PHE A 135 17.88 1.88 -19.01
CA PHE A 135 18.01 0.42 -18.96
C PHE A 135 17.39 -0.17 -17.69
N TYR A 136 17.72 0.32 -16.50
CA TYR A 136 17.18 -0.22 -15.24
C TYR A 136 15.68 0.04 -15.04
N VAL A 137 15.14 1.11 -15.62
CA VAL A 137 13.69 1.35 -15.63
C VAL A 137 12.96 0.30 -16.48
N PHE A 138 13.54 -0.11 -17.61
CA PHE A 138 12.97 -1.12 -18.49
C PHE A 138 13.26 -2.56 -18.03
N ALA A 139 14.44 -2.82 -17.47
CA ALA A 139 14.88 -4.15 -17.03
C ALA A 139 14.25 -4.58 -15.69
N GLY A 140 14.09 -3.66 -14.73
CA GLY A 140 13.62 -3.98 -13.37
C GLY A 140 12.18 -4.53 -13.26
N VAL A 141 11.43 -4.58 -14.35
CA VAL A 141 10.08 -5.20 -14.39
C VAL A 141 10.15 -6.70 -14.71
N GLU A 142 11.22 -7.19 -15.34
CA GLU A 142 11.35 -8.58 -15.79
C GLU A 142 12.46 -9.37 -15.07
N ASP A 143 13.40 -8.71 -14.38
CA ASP A 143 14.55 -9.35 -13.69
C ASP A 143 14.14 -10.22 -12.48
N GLU A 144 13.13 -9.78 -11.70
CA GLU A 144 12.59 -10.59 -10.59
C GLU A 144 12.00 -11.93 -11.08
N ARG A 145 11.53 -11.99 -12.33
CA ARG A 145 11.08 -13.25 -12.90
C ARG A 145 12.27 -14.17 -13.19
N GLU A 146 13.36 -13.67 -13.77
CA GLU A 146 14.48 -14.52 -14.15
C GLU A 146 15.20 -15.15 -12.94
N GLU A 147 15.34 -14.42 -11.83
CA GLU A 147 15.86 -14.98 -10.57
C GLU A 147 14.95 -16.10 -10.02
N LEU A 148 13.63 -15.90 -10.04
CA LEU A 148 12.66 -16.92 -9.62
C LEU A 148 12.66 -18.14 -10.54
N LEU A 149 12.83 -17.94 -11.85
CA LEU A 149 12.91 -19.00 -12.85
C LEU A 149 14.23 -19.80 -12.76
N ALA A 150 15.29 -19.22 -12.22
CA ALA A 150 16.55 -19.91 -11.99
C ALA A 150 16.47 -20.97 -10.87
N LEU A 151 15.54 -20.82 -9.93
CA LEU A 151 15.29 -21.78 -8.84
C LEU A 151 14.55 -23.05 -9.31
N LEU A 152 13.97 -23.04 -10.51
CA LEU A 152 13.22 -24.19 -11.03
C LEU A 152 14.17 -25.33 -11.48
N PRO A 153 13.78 -26.60 -11.26
CA PRO A 153 14.47 -27.73 -11.88
C PRO A 153 14.52 -27.59 -13.40
N THR A 154 15.62 -28.04 -14.02
CA THR A 154 15.91 -27.87 -15.45
C THR A 154 14.77 -28.36 -16.36
N SER A 155 14.09 -29.45 -15.98
CA SER A 155 12.97 -30.02 -16.74
C SER A 155 11.71 -29.16 -16.73
N LEU A 156 11.43 -28.44 -15.62
CA LEU A 156 10.30 -27.51 -15.53
C LEU A 156 10.62 -26.20 -16.24
N ARG A 157 11.85 -25.71 -16.07
CA ARG A 157 12.34 -24.49 -16.72
C ARG A 157 12.22 -24.59 -18.25
N LEU A 158 12.66 -25.70 -18.82
CA LEU A 158 12.56 -25.94 -20.28
C LEU A 158 11.12 -25.90 -20.79
N LYS A 159 10.17 -26.51 -20.06
CA LYS A 159 8.76 -26.49 -20.41
C LYS A 159 8.18 -25.07 -20.35
N LEU A 160 8.57 -24.32 -19.33
CA LEU A 160 8.11 -22.95 -19.15
C LEU A 160 8.68 -22.02 -20.22
N ASP A 161 9.97 -22.12 -20.53
CA ASP A 161 10.61 -21.31 -21.58
C ASP A 161 10.00 -21.55 -22.95
N LEU A 162 9.60 -22.81 -23.25
CA LEU A 162 8.86 -23.14 -24.47
C LEU A 162 7.51 -22.42 -24.54
N VAL A 163 6.79 -22.34 -23.42
CA VAL A 163 5.49 -21.66 -23.35
C VAL A 163 5.65 -20.15 -23.46
N LEU A 164 6.63 -19.56 -22.76
CA LEU A 164 6.88 -18.12 -22.79
C LEU A 164 7.31 -17.64 -24.17
N ASN A 165 8.15 -18.40 -24.85
CA ASN A 165 8.68 -18.04 -26.17
C ASN A 165 7.84 -18.57 -27.34
N ARG A 166 6.73 -19.27 -27.07
CA ARG A 166 5.86 -19.88 -28.10
C ARG A 166 5.44 -18.89 -29.19
N ASN A 167 5.07 -17.68 -28.78
CA ASN A 167 4.62 -16.66 -29.72
C ASN A 167 5.74 -16.20 -30.68
N LEU A 168 7.00 -16.21 -30.24
CA LEU A 168 8.15 -15.85 -31.08
C LEU A 168 8.32 -16.84 -32.23
N PHE A 169 8.27 -18.13 -31.92
CA PHE A 169 8.40 -19.18 -32.93
C PHE A 169 7.21 -19.25 -33.90
N LEU A 170 6.01 -18.87 -33.45
CA LEU A 170 4.83 -18.82 -34.32
C LEU A 170 4.83 -17.61 -35.26
N GLN A 171 5.41 -16.48 -34.84
CA GLN A 171 5.46 -15.28 -35.66
C GLN A 171 6.51 -15.37 -36.77
N VAL A 172 7.64 -16.01 -36.50
CA VAL A 172 8.76 -16.12 -37.46
C VAL A 172 8.55 -17.33 -38.38
N PRO A 173 8.35 -17.15 -39.71
CA PRO A 173 8.05 -18.24 -40.64
C PRO A 173 9.12 -19.35 -40.69
N PHE A 174 10.38 -18.99 -40.41
CA PHE A 174 11.50 -19.93 -40.37
C PHE A 174 11.30 -21.08 -39.38
N PHE A 175 10.71 -20.80 -38.21
CA PHE A 175 10.55 -21.79 -37.14
C PHE A 175 9.26 -22.64 -37.26
N LYS A 176 8.33 -22.29 -38.16
CA LYS A 176 7.07 -23.04 -38.34
C LYS A 176 7.26 -24.45 -38.88
N ASN A 177 8.33 -24.66 -39.67
CA ASN A 177 8.63 -25.94 -40.30
C ASN A 177 9.74 -26.72 -39.57
N CYS A 178 10.20 -26.24 -38.41
CA CYS A 178 11.23 -26.91 -37.63
C CYS A 178 10.64 -28.01 -36.74
N GLU A 179 11.41 -29.09 -36.54
CA GLU A 179 11.04 -30.15 -35.61
C GLU A 179 10.99 -29.63 -34.17
N THR A 180 10.06 -30.13 -33.36
CA THR A 180 9.95 -29.75 -31.94
C THR A 180 11.25 -30.03 -31.16
N SER A 181 11.97 -31.10 -31.51
CA SER A 181 13.28 -31.45 -30.96
C SER A 181 14.32 -30.34 -31.15
N PHE A 182 14.29 -29.64 -32.29
CA PHE A 182 15.17 -28.51 -32.56
C PHE A 182 14.83 -27.29 -31.71
N LEU A 183 13.54 -26.98 -31.55
CA LEU A 183 13.07 -25.87 -30.72
C LEU A 183 13.42 -26.08 -29.24
N VAL A 184 13.28 -27.31 -28.74
CA VAL A 184 13.67 -27.70 -27.37
C VAL A 184 15.14 -27.41 -27.07
N VAL A 185 16.02 -27.58 -28.06
CA VAL A 185 17.47 -27.30 -27.92
C VAL A 185 17.78 -25.82 -28.07
N MET A 186 17.02 -25.10 -28.91
CA MET A 186 17.24 -23.66 -29.14
C MET A 186 16.71 -22.77 -28.01
N VAL A 187 15.52 -23.08 -27.48
CA VAL A 187 14.82 -22.25 -26.49
C VAL A 187 15.69 -21.83 -25.30
N PRO A 188 16.47 -22.72 -24.66
CA PRO A 188 17.32 -22.35 -23.53
C PRO A 188 18.49 -21.42 -23.90
N ARG A 189 18.83 -21.32 -25.19
CA ARG A 189 19.91 -20.47 -25.71
C ARG A 189 19.41 -19.08 -26.13
N ILE A 190 18.10 -18.84 -26.06
CA ILE A 190 17.53 -17.53 -26.34
C ILE A 190 17.75 -16.67 -25.10
N GLU A 191 18.58 -15.64 -25.26
CA GLU A 191 18.79 -14.62 -24.24
C GLU A 191 17.86 -13.44 -24.48
N ARG A 192 17.29 -12.88 -23.41
CA ARG A 192 16.47 -11.67 -23.51
C ARG A 192 17.39 -10.46 -23.46
N GLU A 193 17.27 -9.59 -24.46
CA GLU A 193 17.94 -8.30 -24.45
C GLU A 193 16.92 -7.16 -24.47
N TYR A 194 17.12 -6.19 -23.57
CA TYR A 194 16.29 -4.99 -23.50
C TYR A 194 16.88 -3.86 -24.36
N ALA A 195 16.03 -3.27 -25.19
CA ALA A 195 16.33 -2.05 -25.94
C ALA A 195 15.39 -0.92 -25.48
N TRP A 196 15.97 0.21 -25.11
CA TRP A 196 15.22 1.44 -24.80
C TRP A 196 15.09 2.30 -26.06
N PRO A 197 14.11 3.22 -26.12
CA PRO A 197 13.94 4.11 -27.27
C PRO A 197 15.22 4.87 -27.62
N GLY A 198 15.64 4.79 -28.88
CA GLY A 198 16.87 5.42 -29.38
C GLY A 198 18.15 4.59 -29.22
N LYS A 199 18.10 3.41 -28.59
CA LYS A 199 19.21 2.44 -28.62
C LYS A 199 19.32 1.84 -30.03
N ILE A 200 20.51 1.93 -30.63
CA ILE A 200 20.79 1.27 -31.90
C ILE A 200 21.12 -0.20 -31.59
N ILE A 201 20.35 -1.13 -32.16
CA ILE A 201 20.52 -2.58 -31.94
C ILE A 201 21.54 -3.15 -32.94
N VAL A 202 21.45 -2.73 -34.21
CA VAL A 202 22.33 -3.17 -35.28
C VAL A 202 22.83 -1.95 -36.05
N HIS A 203 24.12 -1.90 -36.33
CA HIS A 203 24.73 -0.88 -37.18
C HIS A 203 24.98 -1.44 -38.59
N GLU A 204 24.59 -0.67 -39.60
CA GLU A 204 24.88 -1.00 -41.00
C GLU A 204 26.41 -1.04 -41.23
N GLY A 205 26.88 -2.08 -41.92
CA GLY A 205 28.31 -2.31 -42.19
C GLY A 205 29.07 -3.06 -41.09
N TYR A 206 28.45 -3.38 -39.95
CA TYR A 206 29.06 -4.20 -38.91
C TYR A 206 28.64 -5.67 -39.01
N HIS A 207 29.52 -6.57 -38.58
CA HIS A 207 29.21 -8.01 -38.55
C HIS A 207 28.15 -8.30 -37.48
N CYS A 208 27.00 -8.84 -37.89
CA CYS A 208 25.99 -9.32 -36.96
C CYS A 208 26.48 -10.56 -36.22
N SER A 209 26.56 -10.49 -34.90
CA SER A 209 26.98 -11.60 -34.04
C SER A 209 25.88 -12.65 -33.80
N GLY A 210 24.64 -12.39 -34.23
CA GLY A 210 23.52 -13.29 -34.00
C GLY A 210 22.22 -12.85 -34.68
N LEU A 211 21.19 -13.66 -34.45
CA LEU A 211 19.81 -13.40 -34.87
C LEU A 211 19.05 -12.71 -33.73
N PHE A 212 18.50 -11.53 -34.01
CA PHE A 212 17.62 -10.83 -33.09
C PHE A 212 16.16 -11.03 -33.49
N MET A 213 15.30 -11.31 -32.51
CA MET A 213 13.86 -11.47 -32.71
C MET A 213 13.12 -10.50 -31.79
N ILE A 214 12.14 -9.79 -32.33
CA ILE A 214 11.33 -8.84 -31.55
C ILE A 214 10.19 -9.59 -30.87
N SER A 215 10.22 -9.63 -29.55
CA SER A 215 9.16 -10.24 -28.74
C SER A 215 8.01 -9.29 -28.46
N ARG A 216 8.34 -8.05 -28.08
CA ARG A 216 7.41 -6.98 -27.76
C ARG A 216 8.01 -5.65 -28.19
N GLY A 217 7.15 -4.73 -28.63
CA GLY A 217 7.57 -3.43 -29.13
C GLY A 217 7.76 -3.40 -30.65
N PHE A 218 8.41 -2.35 -31.11
CA PHE A 218 8.73 -2.11 -32.52
C PHE A 218 10.14 -1.52 -32.63
N VAL A 219 10.77 -1.73 -33.78
CA VAL A 219 12.11 -1.24 -34.13
C VAL A 219 11.99 -0.32 -35.32
#